data_AF-A0A2V5PW30-F1
#
_entry.id   AF-A0A2V5PW30-F1
#
_cell.length_a   1.000
_cell.length_b   1.000
_cell.length_c   1.000
_cell.angle_alpha   90.00
_cell.angle_beta   90.00
_cell.angle_gamma   90.00
#
_symmetry.space_group_name_H-M   'P 1'
#
loop_
_entity.id
_entity.type
_entity.pdbx_description
1 polymer ?
#
loop_
_entity_poly.entity_id
_entity_poly.type
_entity_poly.pdbx_seq_one_letter_code
_entity_poly.pdbx_strand_id
1 'polypeptide(L)'
;MQAQSLAGRREGAAGKWTRGVGWAFAVLALLLFDIVFVKGYQFAEGDQNFYLPQLQAELDSSLYPDSTAIFTSANEFSFFIPFFAVPARYLGLEWTFLLAYLVASAGFYFTCFLLAEKLTGDRLAAYGFLLLMLPWTTVGETATLVWDPYLTQRGVVLPLCLLGVYHILNRKHVLAYFLFGFAALIHPITAAAFAAACSGALAYDLWRKFIIPHVVLLAGGAMLAGAGLLLWKMLTLPVGDSAFFSPTTLEWVAILRQRVPYMFPESSFLGLWSWGPWFLLFLLAWLAKPVRRREDAVVMAIVISCGVLLAVSLLVGSVMPFLPLARFEFARSLLIVILFARVYLATAFWGGLTSSFSWGRASAALGAVVALSLYDPLYDHYLSPSRVGAVVCAVVALLVFQRSVMPDQTRGALAGGLVVLATVLLRSEFGSVLGFFLGLSPSRWFPGYTLALGLLLLVMVTAVSALKYLRSHALWPACGLLFCLPYVSYVSPEGWGAKTVHLPGLLPVTPWIQVQLWAREHTAKNTVFLAPWRRPSGFPIFSQRSTVADWERGADAKFNYTFARQWQEQKNDLENFDELATADFCRLKTKYRFHYIVTRKEQILQFPLLYKNAEFSIYQFTDPTC
;
A
#
# COMPACT_ATOMS: atom_id res chain seq x y z
N MET A 1 9.32 -56.17 -33.06
CA MET A 1 8.80 -55.84 -31.72
C MET A 1 9.92 -55.45 -30.74
N GLN A 2 10.95 -54.68 -31.14
CA GLN A 2 12.10 -54.42 -30.24
C GLN A 2 12.89 -53.12 -30.54
N ALA A 3 12.22 -52.04 -30.98
CA ALA A 3 12.90 -50.76 -31.25
C ALA A 3 12.28 -49.53 -30.54
N GLN A 4 11.22 -49.71 -29.73
CA GLN A 4 10.53 -48.60 -29.05
C GLN A 4 10.89 -48.42 -27.56
N SER A 5 11.70 -49.30 -26.95
CA SER A 5 11.96 -49.24 -25.50
C SER A 5 13.21 -48.44 -25.07
N LEU A 6 14.03 -47.97 -26.03
CA LEU A 6 15.29 -47.27 -25.72
C LEU A 6 15.21 -45.74 -25.84
N ALA A 7 14.19 -45.19 -26.51
CA ALA A 7 13.99 -43.73 -26.60
C ALA A 7 13.39 -43.12 -25.32
N GLY A 8 12.71 -43.91 -24.48
CA GLY A 8 12.06 -43.45 -23.25
C GLY A 8 12.96 -43.30 -22.02
N ARG A 9 14.27 -43.62 -22.12
CA ARG A 9 15.20 -43.59 -20.97
C ARG A 9 16.29 -42.52 -21.06
N ARG A 10 16.28 -41.66 -22.09
CA ARG A 10 17.25 -40.56 -22.25
C ARG A 10 16.66 -39.15 -22.00
N GLU A 11 15.49 -39.03 -21.39
CA GLU A 11 15.10 -37.79 -20.72
C GLU A 11 15.84 -37.73 -19.36
N GLY A 12 17.15 -37.46 -19.47
CA GLY A 12 18.08 -37.43 -18.35
C GLY A 12 17.68 -36.39 -17.30
N ALA A 13 18.09 -36.67 -16.05
CA ALA A 13 17.83 -35.89 -14.84
C ALA A 13 18.01 -34.36 -14.99
N ALA A 14 18.77 -33.88 -15.97
CA ALA A 14 18.90 -32.46 -16.33
C ALA A 14 17.56 -31.77 -16.69
N GLY A 15 16.59 -32.48 -17.28
CA GLY A 15 15.28 -31.92 -17.69
C GLY A 15 14.28 -31.69 -16.55
N LYS A 16 14.47 -32.34 -15.39
CA LYS A 16 13.64 -32.10 -14.18
C LYS A 16 14.15 -30.91 -13.36
N TRP A 17 15.46 -30.69 -13.31
CA TRP A 17 16.06 -29.56 -12.61
C TRP A 17 15.81 -28.22 -13.31
N THR A 18 15.86 -28.18 -14.64
CA THR A 18 15.58 -26.96 -15.43
C THR A 18 14.12 -26.52 -15.37
N ARG A 19 13.15 -27.46 -15.27
CA ARG A 19 11.73 -27.14 -15.03
C ARG A 19 11.41 -26.78 -13.57
N GLY A 20 12.28 -27.15 -12.63
CA GLY A 20 12.11 -26.94 -11.19
C GLY A 20 12.49 -25.54 -10.70
N VAL A 21 13.43 -24.86 -11.37
CA VAL A 21 13.95 -23.54 -10.94
C VAL A 21 13.55 -22.41 -11.89
N GLY A 22 13.22 -22.70 -13.16
CA GLY A 22 12.89 -21.69 -14.16
C GLY A 22 11.73 -20.75 -13.76
N TRP A 23 10.79 -21.25 -12.95
CA TRP A 23 9.69 -20.41 -12.47
C TRP A 23 10.15 -19.38 -11.43
N ALA A 24 11.10 -19.75 -10.57
CA ALA A 24 11.64 -18.85 -9.56
C ALA A 24 12.44 -17.71 -10.23
N PHE A 25 13.19 -18.03 -11.29
CA PHE A 25 13.86 -17.01 -12.11
C PHE A 25 12.88 -16.04 -12.77
N ALA A 26 11.73 -16.52 -13.26
CA ALA A 26 10.71 -15.64 -13.85
C ALA A 26 10.06 -14.71 -12.80
N VAL A 27 9.80 -15.21 -11.59
CA VAL A 27 9.31 -14.38 -10.47
C VAL A 27 10.35 -13.32 -10.09
N LEU A 28 11.63 -13.69 -9.99
CA LEU A 28 12.73 -12.76 -9.71
C LEU A 28 12.90 -11.73 -10.84
N ALA A 29 12.76 -12.12 -12.10
CA ALA A 29 12.83 -11.20 -13.23
C ALA A 29 11.68 -10.17 -13.19
N LEU A 30 10.46 -10.59 -12.86
CA LEU A 30 9.32 -9.68 -12.66
C LEU A 30 9.53 -8.74 -11.48
N LEU A 31 10.08 -9.24 -10.38
CA LEU A 31 10.44 -8.40 -9.23
C LEU A 31 11.50 -7.34 -9.61
N LEU A 32 12.57 -7.76 -10.28
CA LEU A 32 13.61 -6.84 -10.75
C LEU A 32 13.03 -5.81 -11.72
N PHE A 33 12.13 -6.25 -12.61
CA PHE A 33 11.41 -5.34 -13.48
C PHE A 33 10.60 -4.32 -12.69
N ASP A 34 9.85 -4.75 -11.66
CA ASP A 34 9.06 -3.88 -10.77
C ASP A 34 9.93 -2.84 -10.07
N ILE A 35 11.02 -3.26 -9.43
CA ILE A 35 11.91 -2.37 -8.69
C ILE A 35 12.61 -1.38 -9.62
N VAL A 36 13.11 -1.82 -10.79
CA VAL A 36 13.92 -0.96 -11.65
C VAL A 36 13.07 -0.02 -12.51
N PHE A 37 11.93 -0.49 -13.02
CA PHE A 37 11.18 0.24 -14.05
C PHE A 37 9.81 0.76 -13.60
N VAL A 38 9.27 0.29 -12.47
CA VAL A 38 7.84 0.51 -12.12
C VAL A 38 7.67 1.29 -10.83
N LYS A 39 8.22 0.74 -9.74
CA LYS A 39 8.03 1.26 -8.39
C LYS A 39 9.28 1.87 -7.79
N GLY A 40 10.48 1.61 -8.31
CA GLY A 40 11.69 2.13 -7.70
C GLY A 40 11.99 1.53 -6.32
N TYR A 41 13.02 2.10 -5.67
CA TYR A 41 13.28 1.91 -4.24
C TYR A 41 13.75 3.24 -3.66
N GLN A 42 13.20 3.62 -2.52
CA GLN A 42 13.56 4.83 -1.81
C GLN A 42 13.97 4.55 -0.36
N PHE A 43 14.91 5.36 0.11
CA PHE A 43 15.42 5.40 1.48
C PHE A 43 15.15 6.79 2.07
N ALA A 44 14.86 6.83 3.37
CA ALA A 44 14.43 7.98 4.15
C ALA A 44 13.09 8.60 3.71
N GLU A 45 12.13 7.77 3.28
CA GLU A 45 10.83 8.20 2.78
C GLU A 45 9.64 7.62 3.57
N GLY A 46 8.50 8.32 3.53
CA GLY A 46 7.23 7.87 4.10
C GLY A 46 7.35 7.45 5.57
N ASP A 47 6.97 6.20 5.87
CA ASP A 47 7.00 5.68 7.25
C ASP A 47 8.42 5.60 7.84
N GLN A 48 9.47 5.71 7.03
CA GLN A 48 10.84 5.72 7.54
C GLN A 48 11.13 6.91 8.45
N ASN A 49 10.34 7.99 8.31
CA ASN A 49 10.37 9.16 9.20
C ASN A 49 10.06 8.84 10.67
N PHE A 50 9.33 7.75 10.95
CA PHE A 50 9.02 7.34 12.33
C PHE A 50 10.18 6.59 12.99
N TYR A 51 10.74 5.60 12.30
CA TYR A 51 11.69 4.66 12.93
C TYR A 51 13.16 4.88 12.59
N LEU A 52 13.53 5.60 11.52
CA LEU A 52 14.96 5.87 11.26
C LEU A 52 15.60 6.73 12.38
N PRO A 53 14.98 7.82 12.87
CA PRO A 53 15.54 8.57 14.00
C PRO A 53 15.66 7.74 15.28
N GLN A 54 14.67 6.87 15.55
CA GLN A 54 14.72 5.97 16.71
C GLN A 54 15.83 4.93 16.57
N LEU A 55 16.01 4.39 15.36
CA LEU A 55 17.08 3.45 15.06
C LEU A 55 18.46 4.13 15.16
N GLN A 56 18.57 5.39 14.73
CA GLN A 56 19.80 6.19 14.90
C GLN A 56 20.12 6.41 16.38
N ALA A 57 19.13 6.69 17.23
CA ALA A 57 19.33 6.77 18.68
C ALA A 57 19.70 5.44 19.35
N GLU A 58 19.18 4.31 18.84
CA GLU A 58 19.58 2.97 19.29
C GLU A 58 21.04 2.64 18.90
N LEU A 59 21.53 3.22 17.81
CA LEU A 59 22.92 3.08 17.35
C LEU A 59 23.86 4.06 18.06
N ASP A 60 23.39 5.26 18.39
CA ASP A 60 24.13 6.31 19.08
C ASP A 60 23.21 7.06 20.06
N SER A 61 23.32 6.71 21.34
CA SER A 61 22.49 7.25 22.41
C SER A 61 22.73 8.74 22.69
N SER A 62 23.74 9.36 22.07
CA SER A 62 23.96 10.82 22.16
C SER A 62 23.08 11.61 21.20
N LEU A 63 22.38 10.94 20.28
CA LEU A 63 21.45 11.58 19.35
C LEU A 63 20.09 11.82 20.02
N TYR A 64 19.57 13.03 19.79
CA TYR A 64 18.25 13.48 20.23
C TYR A 64 17.98 13.40 21.75
N PRO A 65 18.86 13.98 22.60
CA PRO A 65 18.76 13.85 24.05
C PRO A 65 17.47 14.44 24.68
N ASP A 66 16.90 15.48 24.04
CA ASP A 66 15.73 16.21 24.57
C ASP A 66 14.39 15.80 23.95
N SER A 67 14.39 14.80 23.06
CA SER A 67 13.22 14.51 22.24
C SER A 67 12.32 13.45 22.85
N THR A 68 11.63 13.80 23.93
CA THR A 68 10.47 13.02 24.39
C THR A 68 9.46 12.78 23.24
N ALA A 69 9.43 13.67 22.24
CA ALA A 69 8.63 13.56 21.01
C ALA A 69 9.19 12.63 19.89
N ILE A 70 10.40 12.03 20.03
CA ILE A 70 10.90 11.03 19.06
C ILE A 70 10.45 9.61 19.40
N PHE A 71 10.12 9.31 20.66
CA PHE A 71 10.18 7.92 21.16
C PHE A 71 8.84 7.27 21.57
N THR A 72 7.69 7.91 21.47
CA THR A 72 6.59 7.57 22.40
C THR A 72 5.33 6.89 21.87
N SER A 73 5.33 6.06 20.81
CA SER A 73 4.02 5.51 20.43
C SER A 73 3.88 4.22 19.59
N ALA A 74 4.43 4.10 18.38
CA ALA A 74 4.16 2.92 17.53
C ALA A 74 5.15 1.75 17.76
N ASN A 75 6.43 2.06 17.87
CA ASN A 75 7.50 1.06 17.96
C ASN A 75 7.62 0.41 19.34
N GLU A 76 6.99 0.98 20.35
CA GLU A 76 6.87 0.35 21.67
C GLU A 76 6.15 -1.01 21.59
N PHE A 77 5.33 -1.25 20.55
CA PHE A 77 4.68 -2.54 20.32
C PHE A 77 5.34 -3.38 19.23
N SER A 78 6.59 -3.05 18.86
CA SER A 78 7.35 -3.73 17.80
C SER A 78 8.77 -4.11 18.26
N PHE A 79 9.30 -5.17 17.68
CA PHE A 79 10.72 -5.55 17.76
C PHE A 79 11.51 -5.09 16.51
N PHE A 80 10.92 -4.27 15.64
CA PHE A 80 11.56 -3.80 14.42
C PHE A 80 12.87 -3.05 14.70
N ILE A 81 12.89 -2.10 15.65
CA ILE A 81 14.09 -1.34 16.00
C ILE A 81 15.24 -2.24 16.47
N PRO A 82 15.10 -3.06 17.55
CA PRO A 82 16.20 -3.91 18.01
C PRO A 82 16.62 -4.95 16.97
N PHE A 83 15.69 -5.46 16.16
CA PHE A 83 16.00 -6.40 15.09
C PHE A 83 16.87 -5.77 14.00
N PHE A 84 16.54 -4.55 13.56
CA PHE A 84 17.28 -3.85 12.50
C PHE A 84 18.52 -3.10 12.99
N ALA A 85 18.64 -2.84 14.30
CA ALA A 85 19.84 -2.22 14.88
C ALA A 85 21.07 -3.11 14.69
N VAL A 86 20.91 -4.44 14.83
CA VAL A 86 22.02 -5.39 14.69
C VAL A 86 22.69 -5.31 13.32
N PRO A 87 22.01 -5.52 12.17
CA PRO A 87 22.63 -5.38 10.86
C PRO A 87 23.07 -3.93 10.58
N ALA A 88 22.33 -2.92 11.07
CA ALA A 88 22.68 -1.52 10.85
C ALA A 88 24.02 -1.13 11.50
N ARG A 89 24.42 -1.76 12.62
CA ARG A 89 25.75 -1.55 13.23
C ARG A 89 26.91 -1.95 12.31
N TYR A 90 26.71 -2.95 11.46
CA TYR A 90 27.78 -3.49 10.60
C TYR A 90 27.72 -2.99 9.16
N LEU A 91 26.51 -2.80 8.62
CA LEU A 91 26.29 -2.45 7.22
C LEU A 91 25.97 -0.97 7.01
N GLY A 92 25.62 -0.25 8.07
CA GLY A 92 24.97 1.06 7.98
C GLY A 92 23.48 0.94 7.62
N LEU A 93 22.76 2.05 7.77
CA LEU A 93 21.30 2.09 7.58
C LEU A 93 20.89 1.85 6.14
N GLU A 94 21.55 2.48 5.18
CA GLU A 94 21.20 2.41 3.75
C GLU A 94 21.27 0.96 3.22
N TRP A 95 22.39 0.26 3.47
CA TRP A 95 22.54 -1.15 3.08
C TRP A 95 21.57 -2.07 3.80
N THR A 96 21.38 -1.85 5.10
CA THR A 96 20.46 -2.67 5.90
C THR A 96 19.03 -2.59 5.34
N PHE A 97 18.56 -1.38 5.04
CA PHE A 97 17.22 -1.15 4.53
C PHE A 97 17.05 -1.62 3.08
N LEU A 98 18.06 -1.43 2.23
CA LEU A 98 18.01 -1.95 0.86
C LEU A 98 17.96 -3.48 0.84
N LEU A 99 18.86 -4.16 1.55
CA LEU A 99 18.91 -5.62 1.56
C LEU A 99 17.62 -6.22 2.13
N ALA A 100 17.11 -5.64 3.21
CA ALA A 100 15.86 -6.09 3.79
C ALA A 100 14.66 -5.79 2.89
N TYR A 101 14.65 -4.68 2.16
CA TYR A 101 13.66 -4.42 1.12
C TYR A 101 13.69 -5.48 0.02
N LEU A 102 14.87 -5.83 -0.49
CA LEU A 102 15.00 -6.87 -1.52
C LEU A 102 14.52 -8.24 -1.04
N VAL A 103 14.90 -8.63 0.19
CA VAL A 103 14.46 -9.90 0.80
C VAL A 103 12.94 -9.91 1.01
N ALA A 104 12.38 -8.83 1.55
CA ALA A 104 10.93 -8.71 1.77
C ALA A 104 10.16 -8.71 0.45
N SER A 105 10.66 -8.01 -0.57
CA SER A 105 10.04 -7.96 -1.90
C SER A 105 10.07 -9.32 -2.59
N ALA A 106 11.21 -10.02 -2.53
CA ALA A 106 11.32 -11.39 -3.02
C ALA A 106 10.33 -12.30 -2.30
N GLY A 107 10.31 -12.30 -0.97
CA GLY A 107 9.35 -13.07 -0.19
C GLY A 107 7.90 -12.77 -0.56
N PHE A 108 7.57 -11.49 -0.78
CA PHE A 108 6.23 -11.04 -1.16
C PHE A 108 5.83 -11.59 -2.52
N TYR A 109 6.65 -11.38 -3.55
CA TYR A 109 6.39 -11.87 -4.91
C TYR A 109 6.32 -13.41 -4.96
N PHE A 110 7.22 -14.10 -4.26
CA PHE A 110 7.21 -15.57 -4.17
C PHE A 110 5.94 -16.10 -3.52
N THR A 111 5.53 -15.56 -2.37
CA THR A 111 4.32 -16.01 -1.67
C THR A 111 3.05 -15.67 -2.44
N CYS A 112 3.01 -14.50 -3.07
CA CYS A 112 1.98 -14.12 -4.04
C CYS A 112 1.86 -15.13 -5.18
N PHE A 113 2.98 -15.53 -5.79
CA PHE A 113 3.00 -16.54 -6.85
C PHE A 113 2.48 -17.89 -6.37
N LEU A 114 2.96 -18.39 -5.22
CA LEU A 114 2.53 -19.66 -4.63
C LEU A 114 1.03 -19.68 -4.33
N LEU A 115 0.50 -18.57 -3.79
CA LEU A 115 -0.92 -18.40 -3.50
C LEU A 115 -1.74 -18.44 -4.80
N ALA A 116 -1.30 -17.71 -5.82
CA ALA A 116 -1.98 -17.67 -7.11
C ALA A 116 -1.94 -19.02 -7.82
N GLU A 117 -0.78 -19.71 -7.87
CA GLU A 117 -0.65 -21.04 -8.46
C GLU A 117 -1.58 -22.05 -7.75
N LYS A 118 -1.68 -21.99 -6.42
CA LYS A 118 -2.56 -22.85 -5.64
C LYS A 118 -4.05 -22.64 -5.98
N LEU A 119 -4.48 -21.38 -6.09
CA LEU A 119 -5.89 -21.01 -6.34
C LEU A 119 -6.32 -21.19 -7.80
N THR A 120 -5.42 -20.87 -8.73
CA THR A 120 -5.63 -21.00 -10.18
C THR A 120 -5.43 -22.45 -10.65
N GLY A 121 -4.47 -23.17 -10.06
CA GLY A 121 -3.96 -24.44 -10.57
C GLY A 121 -3.12 -24.31 -11.83
N ASP A 122 -2.72 -23.10 -12.22
CA ASP A 122 -1.99 -22.83 -13.46
C ASP A 122 -0.91 -21.76 -13.22
N ARG A 123 0.34 -22.09 -13.57
CA ARG A 123 1.48 -21.19 -13.43
C ARG A 123 1.39 -19.94 -14.30
N LEU A 124 0.81 -20.05 -15.49
CA LEU A 124 0.66 -18.91 -16.40
C LEU A 124 -0.38 -17.92 -15.86
N ALA A 125 -1.47 -18.42 -15.27
CA ALA A 125 -2.41 -17.57 -14.55
C ALA A 125 -1.77 -16.91 -13.32
N ALA A 126 -0.87 -17.62 -12.62
CA ALA A 126 -0.11 -17.05 -11.50
C ALA A 126 0.85 -15.92 -11.93
N TYR A 127 1.52 -16.03 -13.09
CA TYR A 127 2.28 -14.89 -13.64
C TYR A 127 1.37 -13.74 -14.08
N GLY A 128 0.21 -14.05 -14.67
CA GLY A 128 -0.80 -13.03 -15.00
C GLY A 128 -1.24 -12.23 -13.77
N PHE A 129 -1.40 -12.91 -12.62
CA PHE A 129 -1.63 -12.24 -11.34
C PHE A 129 -0.47 -11.32 -10.93
N LEU A 130 0.79 -11.75 -11.04
CA LEU A 130 1.93 -10.89 -10.73
C LEU A 130 1.99 -9.65 -11.64
N LEU A 131 1.61 -9.77 -12.92
CA LEU A 131 1.51 -8.61 -13.82
C LEU A 131 0.41 -7.62 -13.37
N LEU A 132 -0.72 -8.11 -12.87
CA LEU A 132 -1.78 -7.28 -12.28
C LEU A 132 -1.36 -6.60 -10.96
N MET A 133 -0.20 -6.96 -10.39
CA MET A 133 0.37 -6.33 -9.19
C MET A 133 1.38 -5.22 -9.50
N LEU A 134 1.79 -5.06 -10.76
CA LEU A 134 2.71 -4.01 -11.17
C LEU A 134 2.13 -2.60 -10.97
N PRO A 135 0.86 -2.31 -11.33
CA PRO A 135 0.29 -0.99 -11.07
C PRO A 135 0.31 -0.63 -9.60
N TRP A 136 0.62 0.64 -9.32
CA TRP A 136 0.47 1.21 -7.99
C TRP A 136 -1.00 1.09 -7.57
N THR A 137 -1.25 0.67 -6.34
CA THR A 137 -2.62 0.48 -5.84
C THR A 137 -2.65 0.71 -4.36
N THR A 138 -3.50 1.65 -3.96
CA THR A 138 -3.76 1.93 -2.56
C THR A 138 -4.69 0.87 -1.98
N VAL A 139 -4.51 0.56 -0.70
CA VAL A 139 -5.41 -0.31 0.05
C VAL A 139 -6.56 0.56 0.56
N GLY A 140 -7.49 0.86 -0.34
CA GLY A 140 -8.56 1.83 -0.06
C GLY A 140 -7.97 3.19 0.31
N GLU A 141 -8.50 3.82 1.35
CA GLU A 141 -8.01 5.09 1.86
C GLU A 141 -7.08 4.94 3.07
N THR A 142 -6.52 3.75 3.31
CA THR A 142 -5.68 3.50 4.50
C THR A 142 -4.30 4.18 4.46
N ALA A 143 -4.05 5.10 3.53
CA ALA A 143 -2.75 5.72 3.24
C ALA A 143 -1.61 4.72 2.93
N THR A 144 -1.96 3.48 2.57
CA THR A 144 -0.99 2.40 2.29
C THR A 144 -1.12 1.87 0.88
N LEU A 145 -0.01 1.39 0.32
CA LEU A 145 0.01 0.67 -0.94
C LEU A 145 -0.04 -0.84 -0.71
N VAL A 146 -0.46 -1.57 -1.75
CA VAL A 146 -0.35 -3.03 -1.78
C VAL A 146 1.10 -3.48 -1.60
N TRP A 147 2.05 -2.74 -2.19
CA TRP A 147 3.48 -2.86 -1.95
C TRP A 147 4.12 -1.47 -2.03
N ASP A 148 4.88 -1.10 -1.01
CA ASP A 148 5.50 0.23 -0.91
C ASP A 148 6.84 0.29 -1.66
N PRO A 149 7.24 1.46 -2.19
CA PRO A 149 8.55 1.66 -2.83
C PRO A 149 9.68 1.88 -1.80
N TYR A 150 9.43 1.65 -0.51
CA TYR A 150 10.40 1.75 0.58
C TYR A 150 10.12 0.65 1.60
N LEU A 151 11.13 0.27 2.37
CA LEU A 151 10.95 -0.75 3.42
C LEU A 151 10.05 -0.18 4.52
N THR A 152 8.97 -0.90 4.85
CA THR A 152 8.10 -0.63 5.99
C THR A 152 8.06 -1.83 6.92
N GLN A 153 7.65 -1.61 8.18
CA GLN A 153 7.37 -2.72 9.11
C GLN A 153 6.34 -3.69 8.53
N ARG A 154 5.31 -3.15 7.85
CA ARG A 154 4.32 -3.93 7.08
C ARG A 154 5.00 -4.75 5.99
N GLY A 155 5.85 -4.13 5.17
CA GLY A 155 6.56 -4.79 4.07
C GLY A 155 7.36 -6.00 4.53
N VAL A 156 8.02 -5.92 5.70
CA VAL A 156 8.75 -7.05 6.30
C VAL A 156 7.84 -8.23 6.64
N VAL A 157 6.64 -7.97 7.16
CA VAL A 157 5.74 -9.03 7.65
C VAL A 157 4.78 -9.58 6.60
N LEU A 158 4.50 -8.84 5.52
CA LEU A 158 3.55 -9.26 4.49
C LEU A 158 3.88 -10.65 3.89
N PRO A 159 5.14 -10.99 3.55
CA PRO A 159 5.48 -12.33 3.08
C PRO A 159 5.09 -13.43 4.08
N LEU A 160 5.32 -13.22 5.38
CA LEU A 160 4.99 -14.16 6.43
C LEU A 160 3.48 -14.33 6.59
N CYS A 161 2.74 -13.21 6.56
CA CYS A 161 1.28 -13.22 6.59
C CYS A 161 0.69 -13.95 5.37
N LEU A 162 1.19 -13.71 4.16
CA LEU A 162 0.74 -14.39 2.95
C LEU A 162 1.08 -15.88 2.96
N LEU A 163 2.25 -16.26 3.48
CA LEU A 163 2.60 -17.66 3.72
C LEU A 163 1.66 -18.31 4.74
N GLY A 164 1.24 -17.57 5.77
CA GLY A 164 0.19 -17.98 6.69
C GLY A 164 -1.13 -18.29 5.97
N VAL A 165 -1.61 -17.38 5.10
CA VAL A 165 -2.80 -17.62 4.25
C VAL A 165 -2.62 -18.86 3.38
N TYR A 166 -1.46 -19.03 2.75
CA TYR A 166 -1.14 -20.23 1.97
C TYR A 166 -1.25 -21.51 2.81
N HIS A 167 -0.80 -21.49 4.07
CA HIS A 167 -0.95 -22.63 4.98
C HIS A 167 -2.39 -22.86 5.45
N ILE A 168 -3.20 -21.82 5.63
CA ILE A 168 -4.65 -21.94 5.88
C ILE A 168 -5.31 -22.70 4.73
N LEU A 169 -5.03 -22.35 3.47
CA LEU A 169 -5.56 -23.06 2.30
C LEU A 169 -5.15 -24.55 2.28
N ASN A 170 -3.99 -24.88 2.86
CA ASN A 170 -3.48 -26.24 2.99
C ASN A 170 -3.88 -26.94 4.31
N ARG A 171 -4.84 -26.42 5.09
CA ARG A 171 -5.28 -26.95 6.40
C ARG A 171 -4.21 -26.96 7.50
N LYS A 172 -3.10 -26.26 7.31
CA LYS A 172 -2.02 -26.16 8.30
C LYS A 172 -2.25 -24.95 9.20
N HIS A 173 -3.38 -24.93 9.91
CA HIS A 173 -3.81 -23.77 10.70
C HIS A 173 -2.82 -23.41 11.81
N VAL A 174 -2.29 -24.38 12.54
CA VAL A 174 -1.31 -24.13 13.62
C VAL A 174 -0.08 -23.39 13.09
N LEU A 175 0.48 -23.85 11.96
CA LEU A 175 1.61 -23.18 11.32
C LEU A 175 1.25 -21.78 10.82
N ALA A 176 0.05 -21.60 10.27
CA ALA A 176 -0.41 -20.28 9.84
C ALA A 176 -0.48 -19.28 11.00
N TYR A 177 -1.10 -19.66 12.12
CA TYR A 177 -1.19 -18.79 13.31
C TYR A 177 0.14 -18.59 14.03
N PHE A 178 1.05 -19.57 13.95
CA PHE A 178 2.44 -19.38 14.37
C PHE A 178 3.14 -18.30 13.52
N LEU A 179 2.99 -18.32 12.20
CA LEU A 179 3.53 -17.29 11.31
C LEU A 179 2.90 -15.92 11.57
N PHE A 180 1.59 -15.85 11.81
CA PHE A 180 0.94 -14.60 12.22
C PHE A 180 1.46 -14.09 13.57
N GLY A 181 1.71 -14.99 14.53
CA GLY A 181 2.33 -14.64 15.81
C GLY A 181 3.73 -14.06 15.64
N PHE A 182 4.57 -14.66 14.79
CA PHE A 182 5.90 -14.14 14.49
C PHE A 182 5.84 -12.79 13.75
N ALA A 183 4.93 -12.64 12.78
CA ALA A 183 4.67 -11.37 12.11
C ALA A 183 4.23 -10.28 13.10
N ALA A 184 3.43 -10.63 14.11
CA ALA A 184 2.95 -9.68 15.11
C ALA A 184 4.10 -9.07 15.93
N LEU A 185 5.20 -9.78 16.13
CA LEU A 185 6.38 -9.23 16.84
C LEU A 185 6.98 -8.02 16.13
N ILE A 186 6.86 -7.93 14.80
CA ILE A 186 7.41 -6.82 14.02
C ILE A 186 6.34 -5.79 13.67
N HIS A 187 5.14 -6.22 13.29
CA HIS A 187 4.05 -5.30 12.95
C HIS A 187 2.68 -5.87 13.37
N PRO A 188 2.22 -5.60 14.60
CA PRO A 188 1.01 -6.19 15.18
C PRO A 188 -0.26 -5.93 14.38
N ILE A 189 -0.41 -4.71 13.84
CA ILE A 189 -1.63 -4.26 13.14
C ILE A 189 -1.90 -5.14 11.91
N THR A 190 -0.90 -5.35 11.06
CA THR A 190 -1.06 -6.21 9.86
C THR A 190 -1.25 -7.67 10.24
N ALA A 191 -0.49 -8.18 11.20
CA ALA A 191 -0.62 -9.56 11.63
C ALA A 191 -2.01 -9.86 12.21
N ALA A 192 -2.55 -8.96 13.05
CA ALA A 192 -3.87 -9.08 13.62
C ALA A 192 -4.97 -9.07 12.55
N ALA A 193 -4.89 -8.19 11.56
CA ALA A 193 -5.84 -8.15 10.46
C ALA A 193 -5.85 -9.46 9.65
N PHE A 194 -4.67 -10.01 9.32
CA PHE A 194 -4.56 -11.29 8.61
C PHE A 194 -5.03 -12.48 9.45
N ALA A 195 -4.67 -12.54 10.73
CA ALA A 195 -5.11 -13.58 11.64
C ALA A 195 -6.63 -13.58 11.81
N ALA A 196 -7.22 -12.40 12.04
CA ALA A 196 -8.67 -12.23 12.18
C ALA A 196 -9.42 -12.58 10.90
N ALA A 197 -8.93 -12.15 9.73
CA ALA A 197 -9.52 -12.52 8.44
C ALA A 197 -9.47 -14.04 8.21
N CYS A 198 -8.37 -14.70 8.59
CA CYS A 198 -8.21 -16.15 8.47
C CYS A 198 -9.02 -16.96 9.49
N SER A 199 -9.50 -16.34 10.56
CA SER A 199 -10.36 -17.00 11.55
C SER A 199 -11.70 -17.46 10.96
N GLY A 200 -12.21 -16.80 9.91
CA GLY A 200 -13.38 -17.31 9.18
C GLY A 200 -13.13 -18.62 8.45
N ALA A 201 -11.95 -18.77 7.84
CA ALA A 201 -11.54 -20.04 7.24
C ALA A 201 -11.39 -21.15 8.29
N LEU A 202 -10.85 -20.82 9.47
CA LEU A 202 -10.77 -21.74 10.60
C LEU A 202 -12.18 -22.14 11.05
N ALA A 203 -13.08 -21.18 11.27
CA ALA A 203 -14.47 -21.44 11.66
C ALA A 203 -15.21 -22.31 10.63
N TYR A 204 -15.02 -22.05 9.33
CA TYR A 204 -15.57 -22.86 8.25
C TYR A 204 -15.10 -24.32 8.31
N ASP A 205 -13.81 -24.55 8.52
CA ASP A 205 -13.26 -25.92 8.62
C ASP A 205 -13.67 -26.63 9.91
N LEU A 206 -13.81 -25.90 11.03
CA LEU A 206 -14.30 -26.43 12.31
C LEU A 206 -15.76 -26.84 12.24
N TRP A 207 -16.62 -25.99 11.67
CA TRP A 207 -18.05 -26.25 11.50
C TRP A 207 -18.29 -27.54 10.69
N ARG A 208 -17.46 -27.80 9.67
CA ARG A 208 -17.55 -29.03 8.88
C ARG A 208 -17.07 -30.31 9.56
N LYS A 209 -16.31 -30.23 10.65
CA LYS A 209 -15.62 -31.40 11.24
C LYS A 209 -16.02 -31.74 12.67
N PHE A 210 -16.78 -30.91 13.38
CA PHE A 210 -17.17 -31.15 14.79
C PHE A 210 -15.99 -31.37 15.76
N ILE A 211 -14.77 -30.92 15.44
CA ILE A 211 -13.58 -31.01 16.33
C ILE A 211 -13.30 -29.62 16.89
N ILE A 212 -14.05 -29.22 17.91
CA ILE A 212 -14.13 -27.82 18.37
C ILE A 212 -13.02 -27.41 19.38
N PRO A 213 -12.58 -28.23 20.37
CA PRO A 213 -11.72 -27.69 21.44
C PRO A 213 -10.23 -27.57 21.07
N HIS A 214 -9.63 -28.63 20.53
CA HIS A 214 -8.17 -28.75 20.45
C HIS A 214 -7.53 -27.87 19.37
N VAL A 215 -8.20 -27.68 18.22
CA VAL A 215 -7.68 -26.85 17.13
C VAL A 215 -7.81 -25.36 17.48
N VAL A 216 -8.88 -24.94 18.15
CA VAL A 216 -9.04 -23.57 18.66
C VAL A 216 -8.02 -23.29 19.76
N LEU A 217 -7.80 -24.23 20.68
CA LEU A 217 -6.82 -24.09 21.76
C LEU A 217 -5.38 -24.05 21.23
N LEU A 218 -5.03 -24.82 20.20
CA LEU A 218 -3.69 -24.85 19.61
C LEU A 218 -3.44 -23.67 18.65
N ALA A 219 -4.43 -23.27 17.84
CA ALA A 219 -4.31 -22.10 16.97
C ALA A 219 -4.34 -20.80 17.77
N GLY A 220 -5.24 -20.71 18.75
CA GLY A 220 -5.28 -19.66 19.76
C GLY A 220 -4.00 -19.64 20.58
N GLY A 221 -3.51 -20.79 21.05
CA GLY A 221 -2.26 -20.93 21.78
C GLY A 221 -1.02 -20.50 20.99
N ALA A 222 -0.93 -20.84 19.71
CA ALA A 222 0.17 -20.42 18.83
C ALA A 222 0.15 -18.89 18.57
N MET A 223 -1.05 -18.32 18.41
CA MET A 223 -1.22 -16.86 18.32
C MET A 223 -0.92 -16.18 19.66
N LEU A 224 -1.32 -16.79 20.78
CA LEU A 224 -1.04 -16.35 22.14
C LEU A 224 0.43 -16.50 22.55
N ALA A 225 1.26 -17.29 21.86
CA ALA A 225 2.69 -17.31 22.10
C ALA A 225 3.37 -16.04 21.55
N GLY A 226 2.99 -15.60 20.34
CA GLY A 226 3.43 -14.32 19.78
C GLY A 226 2.75 -13.12 20.44
N ALA A 227 1.44 -13.22 20.69
CA ALA A 227 0.68 -12.22 21.43
C ALA A 227 1.00 -12.24 22.93
N GLY A 228 1.64 -13.28 23.47
CA GLY A 228 2.03 -13.37 24.88
C GLY A 228 3.26 -12.54 25.19
N LEU A 229 4.21 -12.45 24.23
CA LEU A 229 5.32 -11.50 24.29
C LEU A 229 4.83 -10.05 24.12
N LEU A 230 3.86 -9.81 23.24
CA LEU A 230 3.23 -8.50 23.09
C LEU A 230 2.35 -8.14 24.29
N LEU A 231 1.61 -9.10 24.85
CA LEU A 231 0.79 -8.95 26.05
C LEU A 231 1.70 -8.71 27.26
N TRP A 232 2.80 -9.44 27.37
CA TRP A 232 3.83 -9.15 28.37
C TRP A 232 4.37 -7.73 28.21
N LYS A 233 4.76 -7.32 26.99
CA LYS A 233 5.21 -5.96 26.70
C LYS A 233 4.14 -4.92 27.06
N MET A 234 2.87 -5.16 26.70
CA MET A 234 1.71 -4.33 27.03
C MET A 234 1.41 -4.25 28.53
N LEU A 235 1.63 -5.35 29.27
CA LEU A 235 1.46 -5.41 30.72
C LEU A 235 2.65 -4.79 31.48
N THR A 236 3.82 -4.68 30.85
CA THR A 236 5.04 -4.08 31.43
C THR A 236 5.23 -2.61 31.04
N LEU A 237 4.52 -2.10 30.04
CA LEU A 237 4.56 -0.69 29.66
C LEU A 237 3.92 0.17 30.76
N PRO A 238 4.37 1.43 30.95
CA PRO A 238 3.87 2.29 32.02
C PRO A 238 2.35 2.45 31.97
N VAL A 239 1.73 2.41 33.15
CA VAL A 239 0.31 2.75 33.35
C VAL A 239 0.13 4.25 33.11
N GLY A 240 -0.75 4.65 32.18
CA GLY A 240 -1.00 6.06 31.84
C GLY A 240 -1.66 6.26 30.46
N ASP A 241 -1.55 7.46 29.90
CA ASP A 241 -2.12 7.90 28.61
C ASP A 241 -1.59 7.14 27.37
N SER A 242 -0.51 6.35 27.53
CA SER A 242 0.09 5.46 26.53
C SER A 242 -0.44 4.02 26.60
N ALA A 243 -1.29 3.69 27.57
CA ALA A 243 -1.85 2.35 27.70
C ALA A 243 -2.68 1.98 26.47
N PHE A 244 -2.54 0.74 26.00
CA PHE A 244 -3.28 0.27 24.82
C PHE A 244 -4.82 0.37 24.99
N PHE A 245 -5.30 0.24 26.23
CA PHE A 245 -6.71 0.37 26.63
C PHE A 245 -7.04 1.69 27.33
N SER A 246 -6.27 2.75 27.09
CA SER A 246 -6.56 4.10 27.58
C SER A 246 -8.01 4.51 27.22
N PRO A 247 -8.76 5.16 28.14
CA PRO A 247 -10.10 5.65 27.86
C PRO A 247 -10.16 6.51 26.60
N THR A 248 -11.17 6.30 25.76
CA THR A 248 -11.39 7.13 24.57
C THR A 248 -12.04 8.45 24.99
N THR A 249 -11.39 9.58 24.72
CA THR A 249 -11.94 10.92 24.96
C THR A 249 -12.39 11.57 23.66
N LEU A 250 -13.39 12.46 23.73
CA LEU A 250 -13.89 13.20 22.56
C LEU A 250 -12.82 14.11 21.95
N GLU A 251 -11.98 14.74 22.80
CA GLU A 251 -10.84 15.55 22.36
C GLU A 251 -9.85 14.70 21.55
N TRP A 252 -9.52 13.50 22.01
CA TRP A 252 -8.60 12.61 21.28
C TRP A 252 -9.16 12.23 19.92
N VAL A 253 -10.44 11.83 19.87
CA VAL A 253 -11.12 11.50 18.62
C VAL A 253 -11.12 12.70 17.66
N ALA A 254 -11.34 13.92 18.15
CA ALA A 254 -11.31 15.13 17.33
C ALA A 254 -9.92 15.40 16.72
N ILE A 255 -8.84 15.23 17.49
CA ILE A 255 -7.46 15.35 17.00
C ILE A 255 -7.19 14.28 15.93
N LEU A 256 -7.58 13.03 16.19
CA LEU A 256 -7.34 11.93 15.26
C LEU A 256 -8.14 12.05 13.97
N ARG A 257 -9.37 12.58 14.00
CA ARG A 257 -10.13 12.88 12.79
C ARG A 257 -9.41 13.88 11.88
N GLN A 258 -8.68 14.83 12.44
CA GLN A 258 -7.89 15.80 11.67
C GLN A 258 -6.61 15.17 11.12
N ARG A 259 -5.90 14.37 11.91
CA ARG A 259 -4.56 13.89 11.52
C ARG A 259 -4.53 12.53 10.83
N VAL A 260 -5.38 11.61 11.26
CA VAL A 260 -5.48 10.24 10.74
C VAL A 260 -6.91 9.94 10.30
N PRO A 261 -7.47 10.75 9.37
CA PRO A 261 -8.86 10.59 8.91
C PRO A 261 -9.13 9.18 8.37
N TYR A 262 -8.12 8.50 7.83
CA TYR A 262 -8.21 7.12 7.36
C TYR A 262 -8.58 6.06 8.42
N MET A 263 -8.52 6.39 9.73
CA MET A 263 -9.07 5.55 10.80
C MET A 263 -10.59 5.68 10.94
N PHE A 264 -11.18 6.70 10.32
CA PHE A 264 -12.58 7.12 10.39
C PHE A 264 -13.18 7.09 8.98
N PRO A 265 -13.70 5.95 8.51
CA PRO A 265 -14.12 5.82 7.11
C PRO A 265 -15.28 6.75 6.68
N GLU A 266 -15.93 7.42 7.62
CA GLU A 266 -16.94 8.46 7.38
C GLU A 266 -16.34 9.84 7.12
N SER A 267 -15.09 10.06 7.49
CA SER A 267 -14.41 11.35 7.29
C SER A 267 -14.19 11.68 5.81
N SER A 268 -14.37 10.69 4.94
CA SER A 268 -14.32 10.80 3.50
C SER A 268 -15.57 10.15 2.88
N PHE A 269 -16.36 10.94 2.15
CA PHE A 269 -17.50 10.45 1.36
C PHE A 269 -17.08 9.37 0.33
N LEU A 270 -15.80 9.31 -0.02
CA LEU A 270 -15.18 8.36 -0.96
C LEU A 270 -14.68 7.07 -0.27
N GLY A 271 -14.62 7.04 1.06
CA GLY A 271 -14.09 5.94 1.87
C GLY A 271 -14.88 4.65 1.77
N LEU A 272 -16.19 4.68 1.52
CA LEU A 272 -16.98 3.45 1.23
C LEU A 272 -16.87 3.01 -0.24
N TRP A 273 -16.64 3.97 -1.14
CA TRP A 273 -16.59 3.74 -2.59
C TRP A 273 -15.25 3.18 -3.07
N SER A 274 -14.17 3.27 -2.29
CA SER A 274 -12.90 2.60 -2.62
C SER A 274 -12.89 1.11 -2.24
N TRP A 275 -13.87 0.60 -1.49
CA TRP A 275 -13.88 -0.76 -0.92
C TRP A 275 -14.89 -1.65 -1.62
N GLY A 276 -16.13 -1.17 -1.73
CA GLY A 276 -17.23 -1.86 -2.40
C GLY A 276 -16.85 -2.43 -3.77
N PRO A 277 -16.16 -1.67 -4.65
CA PRO A 277 -15.72 -2.18 -5.94
C PRO A 277 -14.77 -3.38 -5.85
N TRP A 278 -13.89 -3.47 -4.86
CA TRP A 278 -12.98 -4.62 -4.71
C TRP A 278 -13.73 -5.87 -4.24
N PHE A 279 -14.66 -5.74 -3.31
CA PHE A 279 -15.53 -6.85 -2.90
C PHE A 279 -16.41 -7.33 -4.06
N LEU A 280 -16.97 -6.38 -4.82
CA LEU A 280 -17.79 -6.68 -5.99
C LEU A 280 -16.96 -7.33 -7.10
N LEU A 281 -15.77 -6.79 -7.41
CA LEU A 281 -14.86 -7.36 -8.39
C LEU A 281 -14.43 -8.77 -8.01
N PHE A 282 -14.10 -9.00 -6.73
CA PHE A 282 -13.85 -10.33 -6.21
C PHE A 282 -15.05 -11.25 -6.42
N LEU A 283 -16.26 -10.83 -6.03
CA LEU A 283 -17.47 -11.65 -6.16
C LEU A 283 -17.74 -12.00 -7.63
N LEU A 284 -17.65 -11.03 -8.54
CA LEU A 284 -17.87 -11.25 -9.97
C LEU A 284 -16.81 -12.18 -10.57
N ALA A 285 -15.54 -12.00 -10.24
CA ALA A 285 -14.45 -12.88 -10.67
C ALA A 285 -14.58 -14.31 -10.08
N TRP A 286 -15.02 -14.41 -8.83
CA TRP A 286 -15.28 -15.68 -8.16
C TRP A 286 -16.49 -16.41 -8.75
N LEU A 287 -17.56 -15.70 -9.10
CA LEU A 287 -18.72 -16.24 -9.81
C LEU A 287 -18.37 -16.69 -11.24
N ALA A 288 -17.48 -15.96 -11.91
CA ALA A 288 -17.03 -16.27 -13.27
C ALA A 288 -16.06 -17.47 -13.34
N LYS A 289 -15.50 -17.91 -12.20
CA LYS A 289 -14.57 -19.05 -12.17
C LYS A 289 -15.32 -20.35 -12.57
N PRO A 290 -14.90 -21.04 -13.66
CA PRO A 290 -15.66 -22.15 -14.22
C PRO A 290 -15.60 -23.42 -13.35
N VAL A 291 -14.46 -23.64 -12.69
CA VAL A 291 -14.22 -24.82 -11.86
C VAL A 291 -13.95 -24.37 -10.43
N ARG A 292 -14.82 -24.81 -9.51
CA ARG A 292 -14.68 -24.55 -8.08
C ARG A 292 -13.97 -25.69 -7.38
N ARG A 293 -13.04 -25.33 -6.50
CA ARG A 293 -12.29 -26.20 -5.60
C ARG A 293 -12.66 -25.85 -4.17
N ARG A 294 -12.24 -26.68 -3.21
CA ARG A 294 -12.47 -26.42 -1.79
C ARG A 294 -11.85 -25.08 -1.37
N GLU A 295 -10.66 -24.78 -1.87
CA GLU A 295 -9.94 -23.55 -1.59
C GLU A 295 -10.80 -22.31 -1.90
N ASP A 296 -11.69 -22.38 -2.90
CA ASP A 296 -12.59 -21.27 -3.24
C ASP A 296 -13.63 -20.96 -2.17
N ALA A 297 -14.08 -21.97 -1.42
CA ALA A 297 -14.96 -21.77 -0.28
C ALA A 297 -14.21 -21.20 0.93
N VAL A 298 -12.96 -21.64 1.13
CA VAL A 298 -12.08 -21.10 2.18
C VAL A 298 -11.76 -19.63 1.92
N VAL A 299 -11.41 -19.27 0.67
CA VAL A 299 -11.20 -17.88 0.27
C VAL A 299 -12.46 -17.04 0.50
N MET A 300 -13.64 -17.54 0.12
CA MET A 300 -14.91 -16.84 0.37
C MET A 300 -15.13 -16.59 1.87
N ALA A 301 -14.83 -17.57 2.74
CA ALA A 301 -14.93 -17.38 4.19
C ALA A 301 -13.97 -16.29 4.72
N ILE A 302 -12.76 -16.20 4.15
CA ILE A 302 -11.79 -15.13 4.48
C ILE A 302 -12.33 -13.77 4.00
N VAL A 303 -12.87 -13.68 2.78
CA VAL A 303 -13.42 -12.44 2.25
C VAL A 303 -14.64 -11.98 3.06
N ILE A 304 -15.54 -12.89 3.43
CA ILE A 304 -16.67 -12.57 4.34
C ILE A 304 -16.14 -12.02 5.67
N SER A 305 -15.09 -12.63 6.23
CA SER A 305 -14.46 -12.14 7.45
C SER A 305 -13.85 -10.76 7.28
N CYS A 306 -13.23 -10.46 6.13
CA CYS A 306 -12.77 -9.11 5.79
C CYS A 306 -13.95 -8.11 5.74
N GLY A 307 -15.11 -8.52 5.23
CA GLY A 307 -16.32 -7.70 5.23
C GLY A 307 -16.84 -7.42 6.64
N VAL A 308 -16.81 -8.41 7.54
CA VAL A 308 -17.14 -8.23 8.96
C VAL A 308 -16.14 -7.29 9.64
N LEU A 309 -14.84 -7.46 9.39
CA LEU A 309 -13.78 -6.60 9.92
C LEU A 309 -13.91 -5.14 9.45
N LEU A 310 -14.32 -4.93 8.20
CA LEU A 310 -14.68 -3.61 7.69
C LEU A 310 -15.89 -3.04 8.43
N ALA A 311 -16.96 -3.82 8.63
CA ALA A 311 -18.13 -3.37 9.37
C ALA A 311 -17.78 -3.00 10.82
N VAL A 312 -16.90 -3.77 11.48
CA VAL A 312 -16.37 -3.44 12.81
C VAL A 312 -15.57 -2.14 12.77
N SER A 313 -14.72 -1.94 11.76
CA SER A 313 -13.96 -0.69 11.61
C SER A 313 -14.86 0.53 11.42
N LEU A 314 -15.94 0.40 10.64
CA LEU A 314 -16.96 1.44 10.46
C LEU A 314 -17.71 1.71 11.76
N LEU A 315 -18.10 0.67 12.48
CA LEU A 315 -18.80 0.82 13.76
C LEU A 315 -17.94 1.53 14.79
N VAL A 316 -16.68 1.11 14.92
CA VAL A 316 -15.75 1.54 15.96
C VAL A 316 -15.05 2.86 15.62
N GLY A 317 -14.86 3.16 14.34
CA GLY A 317 -14.35 4.46 13.89
C GLY A 317 -15.45 5.52 13.89
N SER A 318 -16.59 5.20 13.29
CA SER A 318 -17.60 6.20 12.93
C SER A 318 -18.75 6.32 13.94
N VAL A 319 -19.36 5.19 14.31
CA VAL A 319 -20.66 5.17 15.03
C VAL A 319 -20.46 5.26 16.54
N MET A 320 -19.52 4.45 17.06
CA MET A 320 -19.17 4.38 18.47
C MET A 320 -17.64 4.38 18.60
N PRO A 321 -17.01 5.58 18.53
CA PRO A 321 -15.56 5.74 18.64
C PRO A 321 -14.99 4.98 19.84
N PHE A 322 -14.25 3.90 19.57
CA PHE A 322 -13.56 3.11 20.58
C PHE A 322 -12.11 2.85 20.16
N LEU A 323 -11.22 3.74 20.57
CA LEU A 323 -9.84 3.81 20.10
C LEU A 323 -9.01 2.53 20.30
N PRO A 324 -9.12 1.79 21.44
CA PRO A 324 -8.39 0.55 21.61
C PRO A 324 -8.62 -0.46 20.48
N LEU A 325 -9.84 -0.49 19.93
CA LEU A 325 -10.19 -1.36 18.81
C LEU A 325 -9.93 -0.68 17.45
N ALA A 326 -10.11 0.64 17.33
CA ALA A 326 -9.82 1.40 16.12
C ALA A 326 -8.33 1.33 15.71
N ARG A 327 -7.41 1.27 16.69
CA ARG A 327 -5.95 1.17 16.50
C ARG A 327 -5.51 -0.06 15.71
N PHE A 328 -6.31 -1.12 15.67
CA PHE A 328 -6.02 -2.30 14.85
C PHE A 328 -6.25 -2.07 13.36
N GLU A 329 -6.91 -0.96 12.99
CA GLU A 329 -7.17 -0.55 11.61
C GLU A 329 -7.61 -1.75 10.75
N PHE A 330 -8.61 -2.51 11.22
CA PHE A 330 -8.99 -3.78 10.57
C PHE A 330 -9.41 -3.60 9.12
N ALA A 331 -9.82 -2.39 8.76
CA ALA A 331 -9.93 -1.89 7.42
C ALA A 331 -8.76 -2.38 6.50
N ARG A 332 -7.51 -2.42 6.98
CA ARG A 332 -6.36 -2.92 6.22
C ARG A 332 -6.50 -4.38 5.73
N SER A 333 -7.47 -5.15 6.22
CA SER A 333 -7.83 -6.46 5.64
C SER A 333 -8.29 -6.38 4.17
N LEU A 334 -8.66 -5.20 3.66
CA LEU A 334 -8.96 -4.98 2.25
C LEU A 334 -7.81 -5.42 1.33
N LEU A 335 -6.56 -5.35 1.80
CA LEU A 335 -5.41 -5.87 1.06
C LEU A 335 -5.62 -7.33 0.63
N ILE A 336 -6.16 -8.16 1.52
CA ILE A 336 -6.43 -9.58 1.25
C ILE A 336 -7.49 -9.72 0.15
N VAL A 337 -8.53 -8.88 0.19
CA VAL A 337 -9.60 -8.85 -0.82
C VAL A 337 -9.06 -8.40 -2.18
N ILE A 338 -8.19 -7.38 -2.23
CA ILE A 338 -7.54 -6.91 -3.45
C ILE A 338 -6.70 -8.04 -4.07
N LEU A 339 -5.89 -8.72 -3.26
CA LEU A 339 -5.06 -9.84 -3.71
C LEU A 339 -5.93 -10.97 -4.29
N PHE A 340 -6.97 -11.39 -3.58
CA PHE A 340 -7.88 -12.42 -4.10
C PHE A 340 -8.64 -11.95 -5.34
N ALA A 341 -9.17 -10.73 -5.38
CA ALA A 341 -9.83 -10.18 -6.56
C ALA A 341 -8.93 -10.30 -7.80
N ARG A 342 -7.65 -9.94 -7.67
CA ARG A 342 -6.65 -10.05 -8.75
C ARG A 342 -6.33 -11.48 -9.14
N VAL A 343 -6.19 -12.41 -8.18
CA VAL A 343 -5.95 -13.83 -8.49
C VAL A 343 -7.13 -14.44 -9.27
N TYR A 344 -8.36 -14.17 -8.83
CA TYR A 344 -9.55 -14.68 -9.52
C TYR A 344 -9.76 -14.00 -10.86
N LEU A 345 -9.43 -12.72 -10.98
CA LEU A 345 -9.46 -12.01 -12.26
C LEU A 345 -8.43 -12.61 -13.24
N ALA A 346 -7.21 -12.88 -12.80
CA ALA A 346 -6.19 -13.54 -13.60
C ALA A 346 -6.66 -14.93 -14.07
N THR A 347 -7.34 -15.67 -13.21
CA THR A 347 -7.93 -16.99 -13.56
C THR A 347 -9.02 -16.84 -14.62
N ALA A 348 -9.95 -15.89 -14.45
CA ALA A 348 -11.03 -15.63 -15.39
C ALA A 348 -10.49 -15.17 -16.75
N PHE A 349 -9.46 -14.31 -16.75
CA PHE A 349 -8.76 -13.84 -17.93
C PHE A 349 -8.08 -14.99 -18.67
N TRP A 350 -7.28 -15.78 -17.95
CA TRP A 350 -6.53 -16.90 -18.52
C TRP A 350 -7.46 -18.01 -19.05
N GLY A 351 -8.50 -18.37 -18.30
CA GLY A 351 -9.53 -19.31 -18.75
C GLY A 351 -10.30 -18.80 -19.97
N GLY A 352 -10.48 -17.49 -20.10
CA GLY A 352 -11.10 -16.86 -21.27
C GLY A 352 -10.25 -16.85 -22.53
N LEU A 353 -8.92 -16.76 -22.39
CA LEU A 353 -7.98 -16.85 -23.52
C LEU A 353 -7.79 -18.28 -24.03
N THR A 354 -7.90 -19.26 -23.14
CA THR A 354 -7.60 -20.67 -23.45
C THR A 354 -8.84 -21.48 -23.83
N SER A 355 -10.05 -21.01 -23.51
CA SER A 355 -11.31 -21.64 -23.90
C SER A 355 -11.94 -20.98 -25.14
N SER A 356 -12.73 -21.75 -25.91
CA SER A 356 -13.56 -21.23 -27.01
C SER A 356 -14.73 -20.35 -26.54
N PHE A 357 -14.83 -20.09 -25.23
CA PHE A 357 -15.96 -19.47 -24.56
C PHE A 357 -15.88 -17.94 -24.66
N SER A 358 -16.87 -17.32 -25.31
CA SER A 358 -16.94 -15.87 -25.55
C SER A 358 -16.95 -15.00 -24.28
N TRP A 359 -17.32 -15.59 -23.14
CA TRP A 359 -17.55 -14.93 -21.87
C TRP A 359 -16.28 -14.52 -21.13
N GLY A 360 -15.24 -15.36 -21.15
CA GLY A 360 -13.99 -15.05 -20.46
C GLY A 360 -13.27 -13.84 -21.08
N ARG A 361 -13.52 -13.54 -22.36
CA ARG A 361 -13.01 -12.34 -23.06
C ARG A 361 -13.71 -11.04 -22.64
N ALA A 362 -15.01 -11.10 -22.35
CA ALA A 362 -15.78 -9.94 -21.86
C ALA A 362 -15.48 -9.65 -20.38
N SER A 363 -15.40 -10.69 -19.54
CA SER A 363 -15.01 -10.55 -18.13
C SER A 363 -13.56 -10.09 -17.97
N ALA A 364 -12.67 -10.54 -18.85
CA ALA A 364 -11.28 -10.10 -18.98
C ALA A 364 -11.15 -8.62 -19.31
N ALA A 365 -11.80 -8.17 -20.39
CA ALA A 365 -11.76 -6.78 -20.84
C ALA A 365 -12.33 -5.84 -19.77
N LEU A 366 -13.35 -6.28 -19.06
CA LEU A 366 -14.05 -5.46 -18.10
C LEU A 366 -13.38 -5.42 -16.73
N GLY A 367 -12.80 -6.53 -16.26
CA GLY A 367 -11.97 -6.52 -15.06
C GLY A 367 -10.63 -5.81 -15.26
N ALA A 368 -10.09 -5.81 -16.49
CA ALA A 368 -8.99 -4.92 -16.86
C ALA A 368 -9.44 -3.46 -16.79
N VAL A 369 -10.57 -3.09 -17.39
CA VAL A 369 -11.11 -1.72 -17.28
C VAL A 369 -11.34 -1.31 -15.82
N VAL A 370 -11.96 -2.15 -14.98
CA VAL A 370 -12.20 -1.83 -13.56
C VAL A 370 -10.89 -1.73 -12.77
N ALA A 371 -9.94 -2.64 -12.96
CA ALA A 371 -8.63 -2.57 -12.30
C ALA A 371 -7.82 -1.33 -12.74
N LEU A 372 -7.98 -0.88 -13.99
CA LEU A 372 -7.33 0.30 -14.56
C LEU A 372 -8.07 1.62 -14.20
N SER A 373 -9.35 1.55 -13.82
CA SER A 373 -10.21 2.73 -13.52
C SER A 373 -10.20 3.16 -12.05
N LEU A 374 -9.65 2.35 -11.14
CA LEU A 374 -9.70 2.56 -9.69
C LEU A 374 -8.47 3.30 -9.12
N TYR A 375 -7.73 4.05 -9.94
CA TYR A 375 -6.52 4.76 -9.49
C TYR A 375 -6.66 6.30 -9.56
N ASP A 376 -6.54 6.96 -8.39
CA ASP A 376 -5.98 8.32 -8.27
C ASP A 376 -5.37 8.48 -6.86
N PRO A 377 -4.06 8.76 -6.70
CA PRO A 377 -3.42 8.78 -5.38
C PRO A 377 -3.14 10.17 -4.84
N LEU A 378 -3.45 11.27 -5.54
CA LEU A 378 -2.83 12.55 -5.17
C LEU A 378 -3.66 13.82 -5.05
N TYR A 379 -4.98 13.85 -5.28
CA TYR A 379 -5.73 15.08 -5.00
C TYR A 379 -7.17 14.88 -4.52
N ASP A 380 -7.56 15.79 -3.63
CA ASP A 380 -8.88 16.09 -3.04
C ASP A 380 -9.99 16.43 -4.06
N HIS A 381 -9.84 16.06 -5.33
CA HIS A 381 -10.84 16.31 -6.35
C HIS A 381 -11.44 15.01 -6.84
N TYR A 382 -12.66 14.80 -6.34
CA TYR A 382 -13.77 14.03 -6.88
C TYR A 382 -13.38 12.92 -7.87
N LEU A 383 -13.65 11.67 -7.47
CA LEU A 383 -14.05 10.64 -8.43
C LEU A 383 -15.03 11.27 -9.42
N SER A 384 -14.57 11.53 -10.65
CA SER A 384 -15.43 12.18 -11.65
C SER A 384 -16.66 11.28 -11.85
N PRO A 385 -17.89 11.83 -11.93
CA PRO A 385 -19.11 11.06 -12.20
C PRO A 385 -18.99 10.11 -13.42
N SER A 386 -18.09 10.43 -14.35
CA SER A 386 -17.70 9.59 -15.50
C SER A 386 -17.04 8.26 -15.10
N ARG A 387 -16.25 8.20 -14.03
CA ARG A 387 -15.60 6.97 -13.52
C ARG A 387 -16.59 6.07 -12.77
N VAL A 388 -17.46 6.66 -11.96
CA VAL A 388 -18.57 5.94 -11.31
C VAL A 388 -19.53 5.38 -12.36
N GLY A 389 -19.84 6.16 -13.39
CA GLY A 389 -20.60 5.72 -14.54
C GLY A 389 -19.94 4.57 -15.30
N ALA A 390 -18.60 4.58 -15.47
CA ALA A 390 -17.88 3.47 -16.11
C ALA A 390 -17.93 2.16 -15.29
N VAL A 391 -17.76 2.24 -13.96
CA VAL A 391 -17.88 1.08 -13.06
C VAL A 391 -19.32 0.57 -13.00
N VAL A 392 -20.32 1.45 -12.92
CA VAL A 392 -21.74 1.07 -12.95
C VAL A 392 -22.11 0.48 -14.30
N CYS A 393 -21.68 1.05 -15.42
CA CYS A 393 -21.88 0.49 -16.76
C CYS A 393 -21.22 -0.88 -16.91
N ALA A 394 -20.03 -1.08 -16.33
CA ALA A 394 -19.35 -2.36 -16.30
C ALA A 394 -20.12 -3.39 -15.46
N VAL A 395 -20.57 -3.01 -14.26
CA VAL A 395 -21.35 -3.89 -13.37
C VAL A 395 -22.71 -4.23 -13.98
N VAL A 396 -23.41 -3.26 -14.57
CA VAL A 396 -24.67 -3.48 -15.28
C VAL A 396 -24.45 -4.34 -16.53
N ALA A 397 -23.35 -4.15 -17.27
CA ALA A 397 -22.97 -5.06 -18.36
C ALA A 397 -22.70 -6.49 -17.83
N LEU A 398 -22.05 -6.66 -16.68
CA LEU A 398 -21.84 -7.99 -16.08
C LEU A 398 -23.15 -8.65 -15.65
N LEU A 399 -24.07 -7.89 -15.07
CA LEU A 399 -25.37 -8.37 -14.60
C LEU A 399 -26.33 -8.69 -15.74
N VAL A 400 -26.39 -7.85 -16.79
CA VAL A 400 -27.20 -8.09 -17.99
C VAL A 400 -26.73 -9.30 -18.77
N PHE A 401 -25.43 -9.61 -18.69
CA PHE A 401 -24.83 -10.71 -19.44
C PHE A 401 -24.69 -12.02 -18.62
N GLN A 402 -24.74 -12.04 -17.29
CA GLN A 402 -24.79 -13.29 -16.49
C GLN A 402 -26.15 -14.04 -16.59
N ARG A 403 -26.30 -14.90 -17.61
CA ARG A 403 -27.26 -16.04 -17.77
C ARG A 403 -28.80 -15.78 -17.88
N SER A 404 -29.35 -16.31 -18.99
CA SER A 404 -30.65 -17.00 -19.21
C SER A 404 -32.02 -16.36 -18.93
N VAL A 405 -32.16 -15.12 -18.46
CA VAL A 405 -33.51 -14.58 -18.13
C VAL A 405 -34.10 -13.62 -19.18
N MET A 406 -33.31 -13.03 -20.08
CA MET A 406 -33.80 -12.00 -21.01
C MET A 406 -33.68 -12.39 -22.50
N PRO A 407 -34.73 -12.11 -23.32
CA PRO A 407 -34.69 -12.25 -24.78
C PRO A 407 -33.56 -11.44 -25.44
N ASP A 408 -33.04 -11.91 -26.57
CA ASP A 408 -31.89 -11.29 -27.27
C ASP A 408 -32.14 -9.83 -27.69
N GLN A 409 -33.39 -9.46 -27.98
CA GLN A 409 -33.78 -8.08 -28.31
C GLN A 409 -33.58 -7.12 -27.12
N THR A 410 -33.86 -7.56 -25.89
CA THR A 410 -33.69 -6.76 -24.67
C THR A 410 -32.21 -6.56 -24.34
N ARG A 411 -31.36 -7.55 -24.65
CA ARG A 411 -29.90 -7.44 -24.50
C ARG A 411 -29.30 -6.43 -25.49
N GLY A 412 -29.77 -6.42 -26.74
CA GLY A 412 -29.35 -5.45 -27.75
C GLY A 412 -29.71 -4.01 -27.37
N ALA A 413 -30.92 -3.80 -26.84
CA ALA A 413 -31.38 -2.49 -26.37
C ALA A 413 -30.59 -1.99 -25.15
N LEU A 414 -30.30 -2.86 -24.18
CA LEU A 414 -29.48 -2.53 -23.01
C LEU A 414 -28.00 -2.27 -23.36
N ALA A 415 -27.42 -3.07 -24.26
CA ALA A 415 -26.07 -2.83 -24.77
C ALA A 415 -25.99 -1.51 -25.54
N GLY A 416 -27.00 -1.21 -26.38
CA GLY A 416 -27.13 0.09 -27.04
C GLY A 416 -27.26 1.25 -26.04
N GLY A 417 -28.09 1.09 -25.00
CA GLY A 417 -28.23 2.07 -23.93
C GLY A 417 -26.95 2.30 -23.13
N LEU A 418 -26.18 1.25 -22.84
CA LEU A 418 -24.88 1.34 -22.17
C LEU A 418 -23.81 2.00 -23.04
N VAL A 419 -23.80 1.72 -24.35
CA VAL A 419 -22.92 2.41 -25.31
C VAL A 419 -23.27 3.88 -25.40
N VAL A 420 -24.56 4.22 -25.46
CA VAL A 420 -25.02 5.63 -25.45
C VAL A 420 -24.65 6.31 -24.14
N LEU A 421 -24.85 5.65 -23.00
CA LEU A 421 -24.51 6.20 -21.68
C LEU A 421 -23.00 6.38 -21.52
N ALA A 422 -22.18 5.41 -21.93
CA ALA A 422 -20.73 5.54 -21.97
C ALA A 422 -20.29 6.68 -22.91
N THR A 423 -20.95 6.83 -24.07
CA THR A 423 -20.67 7.91 -25.03
C THR A 423 -21.05 9.28 -24.45
N VAL A 424 -22.15 9.37 -23.71
CA VAL A 424 -22.59 10.60 -23.01
C VAL A 424 -21.63 10.96 -21.88
N LEU A 425 -21.18 9.97 -21.09
CA LEU A 425 -20.19 10.16 -20.03
C LEU A 425 -18.79 10.49 -20.57
N LEU A 426 -18.46 10.03 -21.78
CA LEU A 426 -17.24 10.43 -22.50
C LEU A 426 -17.39 11.81 -23.16
N ARG A 427 -18.61 12.24 -23.51
CA ARG A 427 -18.89 13.55 -24.11
C ARG A 427 -18.67 14.71 -23.13
N SER A 428 -18.90 14.51 -21.83
CA SER A 428 -18.56 15.53 -20.81
C SER A 428 -17.06 15.79 -20.71
N GLU A 429 -16.22 14.82 -21.07
CA GLU A 429 -14.75 14.97 -21.13
C GLU A 429 -14.28 15.59 -22.46
N PHE A 430 -15.13 15.56 -23.50
CA PHE A 430 -14.79 16.04 -24.85
C PHE A 430 -14.63 17.56 -24.93
N GLY A 431 -15.39 18.32 -24.13
CA GLY A 431 -15.22 19.78 -24.01
C GLY A 431 -13.85 20.17 -23.46
N SER A 432 -13.35 19.40 -22.48
CA SER A 432 -12.02 19.55 -21.89
C SER A 432 -10.90 19.21 -22.88
N VAL A 433 -11.11 18.19 -23.73
CA VAL A 433 -10.19 17.80 -24.81
C VAL A 433 -10.11 18.88 -25.89
N LEU A 434 -11.25 19.43 -26.30
CA LEU A 434 -11.29 20.47 -27.34
C LEU A 434 -10.68 21.78 -26.83
N GLY A 435 -10.93 22.16 -25.57
CA GLY A 435 -10.27 23.31 -24.94
C GLY A 435 -8.75 23.19 -24.86
N PHE A 436 -8.20 21.99 -24.71
CA PHE A 436 -6.76 21.72 -24.75
C PHE A 436 -6.18 21.84 -26.18
N PHE A 437 -6.82 21.23 -27.19
CA PHE A 437 -6.35 21.34 -28.57
C PHE A 437 -6.45 22.77 -29.13
N LEU A 438 -7.39 23.56 -28.61
CA LEU A 438 -7.53 24.97 -28.95
C LEU A 438 -6.66 25.90 -28.08
N GLY A 439 -5.88 25.36 -27.13
CA GLY A 439 -4.98 26.15 -26.28
C GLY A 439 -5.68 27.05 -25.25
N LEU A 440 -6.96 26.77 -24.96
CA LEU A 440 -7.82 27.60 -24.10
C LEU A 440 -7.84 27.15 -22.63
N SER A 441 -7.20 26.02 -22.28
CA SER A 441 -7.10 25.54 -20.89
C SER A 441 -5.69 25.70 -20.32
N PRO A 442 -5.50 26.40 -19.17
CA PRO A 442 -4.20 26.52 -18.50
C PRO A 442 -3.76 25.23 -17.78
N SER A 443 -4.63 24.21 -17.70
CA SER A 443 -4.35 23.01 -16.92
C SER A 443 -3.33 22.11 -17.61
N ARG A 444 -2.12 22.03 -17.04
CA ARG A 444 -1.06 21.06 -17.42
C ARG A 444 -1.42 19.58 -17.16
N TRP A 445 -2.68 19.26 -16.90
CA TRP A 445 -3.15 17.96 -16.43
C TRP A 445 -4.36 17.48 -17.25
N PHE A 446 -4.13 16.49 -18.14
CA PHE A 446 -5.05 15.65 -18.98
C PHE A 446 -6.18 16.33 -19.79
N PRO A 447 -6.43 15.93 -21.08
CA PRO A 447 -7.05 14.63 -21.42
C PRO A 447 -6.65 13.95 -22.76
N GLY A 448 -5.58 14.37 -23.44
CA GLY A 448 -5.20 13.83 -24.77
C GLY A 448 -4.93 12.31 -24.81
N TYR A 449 -4.60 11.70 -23.68
CA TYR A 449 -4.13 10.31 -23.63
C TYR A 449 -5.25 9.26 -23.52
N THR A 450 -6.43 9.58 -22.98
CA THR A 450 -7.59 8.67 -23.03
C THR A 450 -8.13 8.53 -24.44
N LEU A 451 -8.06 9.61 -25.24
CA LEU A 451 -8.37 9.58 -26.67
C LEU A 451 -7.30 8.81 -27.46
N ALA A 452 -6.01 9.00 -27.15
CA ALA A 452 -4.93 8.21 -27.74
C ALA A 452 -5.04 6.72 -27.39
N LEU A 453 -5.43 6.40 -26.14
CA LEU A 453 -5.68 5.02 -25.68
C LEU A 453 -6.92 4.43 -26.35
N GLY A 454 -7.98 5.21 -26.53
CA GLY A 454 -9.19 4.81 -27.27
C GLY A 454 -8.93 4.58 -28.76
N LEU A 455 -8.13 5.44 -29.40
CA LEU A 455 -7.71 5.30 -30.79
C LEU A 455 -6.73 4.13 -30.97
N LEU A 456 -5.80 3.93 -30.03
CA LEU A 456 -4.91 2.77 -30.02
C LEU A 456 -5.69 1.47 -29.78
N LEU A 457 -6.70 1.47 -28.91
CA LEU A 457 -7.62 0.34 -28.71
C LEU A 457 -8.42 0.05 -29.98
N LEU A 458 -8.87 1.08 -30.72
CA LEU A 458 -9.57 0.94 -31.99
C LEU A 458 -8.63 0.37 -33.08
N VAL A 459 -7.40 0.89 -33.17
CA VAL A 459 -6.35 0.41 -34.07
C VAL A 459 -5.92 -1.02 -33.71
N MET A 460 -5.91 -1.37 -32.43
CA MET A 460 -5.61 -2.73 -31.98
C MET A 460 -6.77 -3.68 -32.16
N VAL A 461 -8.03 -3.26 -31.97
CA VAL A 461 -9.19 -4.10 -32.29
C VAL A 461 -9.26 -4.37 -33.79
N THR A 462 -8.93 -3.39 -34.62
CA THR A 462 -8.81 -3.56 -36.08
C THR A 462 -7.58 -4.39 -36.46
N ALA A 463 -6.42 -4.20 -35.83
CA ALA A 463 -5.23 -5.02 -36.04
C ALA A 463 -5.39 -6.46 -35.53
N VAL A 464 -6.11 -6.69 -34.42
CA VAL A 464 -6.47 -8.01 -33.86
C VAL A 464 -7.51 -8.70 -34.75
N SER A 465 -8.44 -7.94 -35.32
CA SER A 465 -9.38 -8.44 -36.33
C SER A 465 -8.65 -8.84 -37.62
N ALA A 466 -7.60 -8.10 -38.00
CA ALA A 466 -6.71 -8.44 -39.11
C ALA A 466 -5.75 -9.60 -38.80
N LEU A 467 -5.25 -9.72 -37.57
CA LEU A 467 -4.32 -10.77 -37.09
C LEU A 467 -5.03 -12.09 -36.75
N LYS A 468 -6.36 -12.11 -36.67
CA LYS A 468 -7.18 -13.34 -36.68
C LYS A 468 -6.86 -14.24 -37.89
N TYR A 469 -6.21 -13.69 -38.91
CA TYR A 469 -5.71 -14.37 -40.10
C TYR A 469 -4.34 -15.07 -39.91
N LEU A 470 -3.53 -14.69 -38.91
CA LEU A 470 -2.18 -15.22 -38.69
C LEU A 470 -2.10 -15.99 -37.36
N ARG A 471 -2.31 -17.31 -37.48
CA ARG A 471 -2.31 -18.32 -36.40
C ARG A 471 -0.92 -18.54 -35.76
N SER A 472 -0.50 -17.71 -34.82
CA SER A 472 0.53 -18.15 -33.86
C SER A 472 0.16 -17.82 -32.41
N HIS A 473 0.25 -18.84 -31.55
CA HIS A 473 -0.10 -18.75 -30.12
C HIS A 473 0.95 -17.99 -29.28
N ALA A 474 2.06 -17.57 -29.88
CA ALA A 474 3.18 -16.91 -29.19
C ALA A 474 3.08 -15.37 -29.15
N LEU A 475 2.24 -14.75 -29.99
CA LEU A 475 2.11 -13.28 -30.07
C LEU A 475 1.21 -12.69 -28.99
N TRP A 476 0.27 -13.48 -28.44
CA TRP A 476 -0.71 -13.01 -27.45
C TRP A 476 -0.10 -12.62 -26.09
N PRO A 477 0.86 -13.38 -25.52
CA PRO A 477 1.58 -12.95 -24.32
C PRO A 477 2.48 -11.73 -24.58
N ALA A 478 3.06 -11.61 -25.78
CA ALA A 478 3.93 -10.49 -26.15
C ALA A 478 3.15 -9.17 -26.26
N CYS A 479 1.93 -9.19 -26.82
CA CYS A 479 1.05 -8.01 -26.86
C CYS A 479 0.51 -7.64 -25.46
N GLY A 480 0.25 -8.62 -24.58
CA GLY A 480 -0.09 -8.37 -23.18
C GLY A 480 1.06 -7.75 -22.38
N LEU A 481 2.30 -8.20 -22.60
CA LEU A 481 3.51 -7.60 -22.02
C LEU A 481 3.76 -6.18 -22.55
N LEU A 482 3.58 -5.95 -23.86
CA LEU A 482 3.67 -4.62 -24.48
C LEU A 482 2.57 -3.65 -24.03
N PHE A 483 1.44 -4.17 -23.53
CA PHE A 483 0.35 -3.38 -22.92
C PHE A 483 0.66 -2.95 -21.47
N CYS A 484 1.34 -3.82 -20.69
CA CYS A 484 1.73 -3.49 -19.31
C CYS A 484 2.84 -2.44 -19.27
N LEU A 485 3.81 -2.48 -20.19
CA LEU A 485 5.02 -1.63 -20.17
C LEU A 485 4.74 -0.09 -20.18
N PRO A 486 3.84 0.45 -21.03
CA PRO A 486 3.55 1.89 -21.07
C PRO A 486 2.66 2.37 -19.93
N TYR A 487 1.67 1.57 -19.50
CA TYR A 487 0.78 1.91 -18.40
C TYR A 487 1.54 1.98 -17.07
N VAL A 488 2.46 1.04 -16.87
CA VAL A 488 3.38 0.97 -15.73
C VAL A 488 4.37 2.13 -15.69
N SER A 489 4.81 2.64 -16.85
CA SER A 489 5.75 3.78 -16.94
C SER A 489 5.11 5.14 -16.64
N TYR A 490 3.78 5.26 -16.70
CA TYR A 490 3.08 6.54 -16.67
C TYR A 490 2.43 6.88 -15.32
N VAL A 491 2.13 5.87 -14.50
CA VAL A 491 1.28 6.00 -13.30
C VAL A 491 2.13 6.15 -12.01
N SER A 492 3.30 6.80 -12.08
CA SER A 492 3.99 7.25 -10.86
C SER A 492 3.35 8.56 -10.41
N PRO A 493 2.60 8.59 -9.30
CA PRO A 493 1.98 9.81 -8.84
C PRO A 493 3.10 10.76 -8.37
N GLU A 494 3.09 12.02 -8.82
CA GLU A 494 4.12 13.05 -8.59
C GLU A 494 4.39 13.41 -7.10
N GLY A 495 3.96 12.58 -6.17
CA GLY A 495 4.10 12.71 -4.72
C GLY A 495 4.47 11.41 -3.99
N TRP A 496 4.63 10.29 -4.69
CA TRP A 496 5.22 9.05 -4.14
C TRP A 496 6.58 8.67 -4.78
N GLY A 497 7.18 9.62 -5.50
CA GLY A 497 8.63 9.72 -5.69
C GLY A 497 9.40 8.65 -6.47
N ALA A 498 8.88 7.46 -6.75
CA ALA A 498 9.78 6.38 -7.12
C ALA A 498 9.76 5.99 -8.61
N LYS A 499 10.62 6.69 -9.39
CA LYS A 499 11.23 6.20 -10.65
C LYS A 499 12.75 6.00 -10.52
N THR A 500 13.28 6.12 -9.31
CA THR A 500 14.71 6.00 -9.00
C THR A 500 14.94 4.86 -8.00
N VAL A 501 16.13 4.27 -8.07
CA VAL A 501 16.60 3.28 -7.10
C VAL A 501 17.65 3.97 -6.24
N HIS A 502 17.32 4.21 -4.98
CA HIS A 502 18.23 4.78 -3.99
C HIS A 502 19.29 3.74 -3.62
N LEU A 503 20.46 3.84 -4.25
CA LEU A 503 21.60 2.98 -3.94
C LEU A 503 22.42 3.59 -2.78
N PRO A 504 22.94 2.75 -1.86
CA PRO A 504 23.76 3.23 -0.75
C PRO A 504 24.96 4.04 -1.23
N GLY A 505 25.15 5.22 -0.63
CA GLY A 505 26.20 6.17 -1.01
C GLY A 505 25.95 6.97 -2.29
N LEU A 506 24.83 6.73 -2.99
CA LEU A 506 24.42 7.44 -4.21
C LEU A 506 23.02 8.08 -4.06
N LEU A 507 22.61 8.37 -2.83
CA LEU A 507 21.34 9.04 -2.56
C LEU A 507 21.31 10.44 -3.21
N PRO A 508 20.19 10.84 -3.86
CA PRO A 508 20.05 12.18 -4.40
C PRO A 508 20.16 13.22 -3.28
N VAL A 509 21.13 14.14 -3.38
CA VAL A 509 21.29 15.23 -2.40
C VAL A 509 20.42 16.41 -2.82
N THR A 510 19.18 16.41 -2.35
CA THR A 510 18.21 17.50 -2.59
C THR A 510 18.57 18.75 -1.78
N PRO A 511 18.06 19.95 -2.15
CA PRO A 511 18.23 21.15 -1.33
C PRO A 511 17.79 20.97 0.13
N TRP A 512 16.75 20.16 0.36
CA TRP A 512 16.31 19.80 1.71
C TRP A 512 17.35 18.96 2.48
N ILE A 513 17.94 17.95 1.82
CA ILE A 513 18.99 17.12 2.42
C ILE A 513 20.25 17.96 2.69
N GLN A 514 20.61 18.92 1.82
CA GLN A 514 21.76 19.81 2.05
C GLN A 514 21.65 20.60 3.36
N VAL A 515 20.46 21.16 3.66
CA VAL A 515 20.20 21.87 4.92
C VAL A 515 20.38 20.95 6.12
N GLN A 516 19.88 19.72 6.02
CA GLN A 516 20.04 18.72 7.06
C GLN A 516 21.52 18.35 7.27
N LEU A 517 22.27 18.11 6.20
CA LEU A 517 23.71 17.83 6.27
C LEU A 517 24.48 18.99 6.88
N TRP A 518 24.16 20.23 6.50
CA TRP A 518 24.75 21.42 7.13
C TRP A 518 24.47 21.44 8.64
N ALA A 519 23.22 21.20 9.05
CA ALA A 519 22.84 21.16 10.46
C ALA A 519 23.63 20.08 11.23
N ARG A 520 23.82 18.90 10.63
CA ARG A 520 24.61 17.81 11.20
C ARG A 520 26.07 18.20 11.43
N GLU A 521 26.65 18.94 10.50
CA GLU A 521 28.08 19.28 10.48
C GLU A 521 28.42 20.52 11.31
N HIS A 522 27.47 21.45 11.50
CA HIS A 522 27.75 22.78 12.08
C HIS A 522 27.09 23.03 13.45
N THR A 523 26.34 22.08 14.00
CA THR A 523 25.64 22.26 15.29
C THR A 523 25.91 21.11 16.26
N ALA A 524 25.64 21.28 17.56
CA ALA A 524 25.77 20.23 18.56
C ALA A 524 24.60 19.22 18.49
N LYS A 525 24.80 17.95 18.88
CA LYS A 525 23.76 16.90 18.81
C LYS A 525 22.49 17.19 19.64
N ASN A 526 22.61 17.96 20.71
CA ASN A 526 21.48 18.42 21.54
C ASN A 526 20.74 19.64 20.96
N THR A 527 21.15 20.12 19.78
CA THR A 527 20.51 21.25 19.13
C THR A 527 19.12 20.86 18.63
N VAL A 528 18.15 21.69 18.96
CA VAL A 528 16.76 21.59 18.48
C VAL A 528 16.52 22.61 17.36
N PHE A 529 15.97 22.17 16.24
CA PHE A 529 15.59 23.01 15.11
C PHE A 529 14.08 23.25 15.09
N LEU A 530 13.68 24.43 14.62
CA LEU A 530 12.33 24.66 14.13
C LEU A 530 12.41 24.73 12.60
N ALA A 531 11.85 23.72 11.93
CA ALA A 531 11.91 23.57 10.48
C ALA A 531 10.50 23.52 9.88
N PRO A 532 10.35 23.66 8.54
CA PRO A 532 9.06 23.48 7.89
C PRO A 532 8.42 22.16 8.34
N TRP A 533 7.23 22.24 8.92
CA TRP A 533 6.65 21.11 9.64
C TRP A 533 5.77 20.20 8.77
N ARG A 534 5.17 20.73 7.69
CA ARG A 534 4.32 19.95 6.77
C ARG A 534 5.13 19.22 5.71
N ARG A 535 5.80 20.00 4.85
CA ARG A 535 6.68 19.50 3.79
C ARG A 535 7.80 20.52 3.53
N PRO A 536 9.01 20.05 3.21
CA PRO A 536 9.44 18.64 3.21
C PRO A 536 9.55 18.06 4.63
N SER A 537 9.32 16.76 4.82
CA SER A 537 9.36 16.09 6.14
C SER A 537 10.71 15.41 6.40
N GLY A 538 10.88 14.80 7.58
CA GLY A 538 12.02 13.92 7.85
C GLY A 538 13.31 14.64 8.24
N PHE A 539 13.23 15.91 8.66
CA PHE A 539 14.40 16.71 9.06
C PHE A 539 15.37 15.98 10.01
N PRO A 540 14.90 15.20 11.01
CA PRO A 540 15.80 14.52 11.94
C PRO A 540 16.71 13.44 11.32
N ILE A 541 16.36 12.89 10.15
CA ILE A 541 17.04 11.71 9.59
C ILE A 541 18.48 12.05 9.18
N PHE A 542 18.67 13.03 8.29
CA PHE A 542 20.02 13.38 7.82
C PHE A 542 20.66 14.45 8.69
N SER A 543 19.88 15.27 9.39
CA SER A 543 20.44 16.27 10.31
C SER A 543 20.97 15.62 11.59
N GLN A 544 20.38 14.50 12.00
CA GLN A 544 20.60 13.92 13.31
C GLN A 544 20.40 14.96 14.43
N ARG A 545 19.44 15.87 14.23
CA ARG A 545 19.01 16.90 15.19
C ARG A 545 17.53 16.77 15.47
N SER A 546 17.15 17.14 16.68
CA SER A 546 15.74 17.18 17.08
C SER A 546 15.02 18.30 16.33
N THR A 547 13.75 18.07 15.98
CA THR A 547 12.84 19.13 15.49
C THR A 547 11.71 19.34 16.49
N VAL A 548 11.20 20.57 16.57
CA VAL A 548 10.05 20.90 17.43
C VAL A 548 8.81 20.10 17.03
N ALA A 549 8.50 20.04 15.74
CA ALA A 549 7.30 19.40 15.21
C ALA A 549 7.55 18.82 13.81
N ASP A 550 6.75 17.84 13.45
CA ASP A 550 6.70 17.24 12.11
C ASP A 550 5.27 16.73 11.86
N TRP A 551 4.72 17.00 10.68
CA TRP A 551 3.40 16.55 10.26
C TRP A 551 3.33 15.03 10.22
N GLU A 552 4.33 14.36 9.66
CA GLU A 552 4.33 12.90 9.50
C GLU A 552 4.20 12.23 10.86
N ARG A 553 4.92 12.73 11.86
CA ARG A 553 4.84 12.25 13.25
C ARG A 553 3.48 12.37 13.90
N GLY A 554 2.58 13.23 13.40
CA GLY A 554 1.21 13.28 13.91
C GLY A 554 0.46 11.96 13.82
N ALA A 555 0.87 11.01 12.95
CA ALA A 555 0.24 9.69 12.90
C ALA A 555 0.43 8.88 14.20
N ASP A 556 1.46 9.19 14.99
CA ASP A 556 1.74 8.57 16.29
C ASP A 556 0.75 9.02 17.39
N ALA A 557 -0.01 10.10 17.15
CA ALA A 557 -1.07 10.59 18.04
C ALA A 557 -2.12 9.50 18.37
N LYS A 558 -2.29 8.49 17.51
CA LYS A 558 -3.27 7.43 17.75
C LYS A 558 -2.92 6.50 18.91
N PHE A 559 -1.67 6.47 19.34
CA PHE A 559 -1.21 5.57 20.42
C PHE A 559 -1.03 6.26 21.77
N ASN A 560 -0.85 7.59 21.80
CA ASN A 560 -0.61 8.34 23.05
C ASN A 560 -1.41 9.65 23.07
N TYR A 561 -2.27 9.81 24.09
CA TYR A 561 -3.15 10.97 24.20
C TYR A 561 -2.40 12.27 24.51
N THR A 562 -1.44 12.22 25.43
CA THR A 562 -0.62 13.39 25.79
C THR A 562 0.13 13.92 24.57
N PHE A 563 0.71 13.00 23.77
CA PHE A 563 1.38 13.35 22.53
C PHE A 563 0.39 13.92 21.49
N ALA A 564 -0.82 13.35 21.39
CA ALA A 564 -1.85 13.88 20.49
C ALA A 564 -2.18 15.35 20.80
N ARG A 565 -2.32 15.73 22.08
CA ARG A 565 -2.56 17.12 22.50
C ARG A 565 -1.37 18.02 22.18
N GLN A 566 -0.16 17.58 22.51
CA GLN A 566 1.07 18.32 22.18
C GLN A 566 1.17 18.57 20.67
N TRP A 567 0.93 17.54 19.85
CA TRP A 567 0.96 17.66 18.40
C TRP A 567 -0.11 18.62 17.89
N GLN A 568 -1.32 18.58 18.45
CA GLN A 568 -2.39 19.52 18.08
C GLN A 568 -2.03 20.98 18.39
N GLU A 569 -1.40 21.24 19.54
CA GLU A 569 -0.91 22.57 19.88
C GLU A 569 0.16 23.05 18.89
N GLN A 570 1.12 22.18 18.57
CA GLN A 570 2.17 22.46 17.59
C GLN A 570 1.59 22.72 16.20
N LYS A 571 0.60 21.92 15.77
CA LYS A 571 -0.15 22.14 14.54
C LYS A 571 -0.76 23.54 14.52
N ASN A 572 -1.48 23.92 15.57
CA ASN A 572 -2.16 25.21 15.62
C ASN A 572 -1.17 26.39 15.59
N ASP A 573 -0.02 26.26 16.27
CA ASP A 573 1.02 27.29 16.29
C ASP A 573 1.80 27.41 14.97
N LEU A 574 1.86 26.34 14.17
CA LEU A 574 2.70 26.27 12.97
C LEU A 574 1.90 26.18 11.66
N GLU A 575 0.56 26.18 11.70
CA GLU A 575 -0.31 25.98 10.52
C GLU A 575 0.09 26.85 9.31
N ASN A 576 0.43 28.12 9.58
CA ASN A 576 0.86 29.11 8.58
C ASN A 576 2.38 29.38 8.65
N PHE A 577 3.19 28.34 8.82
CA PHE A 577 4.65 28.45 9.03
C PHE A 577 5.36 29.39 8.05
N ASP A 578 5.03 29.30 6.76
CA ASP A 578 5.65 30.07 5.69
C ASP A 578 5.28 31.58 5.74
N GLU A 579 4.24 31.95 6.50
CA GLU A 579 3.76 33.32 6.69
C GLU A 579 4.23 33.95 8.01
N LEU A 580 4.84 33.16 8.90
CA LEU A 580 5.30 33.65 10.21
C LEU A 580 6.38 34.73 10.06
N ALA A 581 6.23 35.81 10.82
CA ALA A 581 7.21 36.88 10.88
C ALA A 581 8.23 36.66 12.01
N THR A 582 9.30 37.45 12.03
CA THR A 582 10.34 37.41 13.09
C THR A 582 9.73 37.42 14.51
N ALA A 583 8.72 38.25 14.75
CA ALA A 583 8.04 38.35 16.06
C ALA A 583 7.32 37.06 16.46
N ASP A 584 6.75 36.33 15.51
CA ASP A 584 6.12 35.04 15.76
C ASP A 584 7.15 33.99 16.18
N PHE A 585 8.31 33.98 15.51
CA PHE A 585 9.42 33.11 15.88
C PHE A 585 9.97 33.45 17.28
N CYS A 586 10.00 34.72 17.68
CA CYS A 586 10.32 35.11 19.07
C CYS A 586 9.33 34.51 20.07
N ARG A 587 8.02 34.60 19.80
CA ARG A 587 6.98 33.97 20.65
C ARG A 587 7.17 32.45 20.74
N LEU A 588 7.39 31.80 19.60
CA LEU A 588 7.56 30.35 19.52
C LEU A 588 8.84 29.87 20.21
N LYS A 589 9.92 30.66 20.18
CA LYS A 589 11.16 30.34 20.89
C LYS A 589 10.92 30.17 22.39
N THR A 590 10.17 31.08 23.01
CA THR A 590 9.82 30.99 24.43
C THR A 590 9.06 29.71 24.75
N LYS A 591 8.16 29.28 23.85
CA LYS A 591 7.36 28.07 24.03
C LYS A 591 8.14 26.78 23.79
N TYR A 592 8.92 26.70 22.72
CA TYR A 592 9.52 25.44 22.22
C TYR A 592 11.04 25.33 22.36
N ARG A 593 11.73 26.38 22.80
CA ARG A 593 13.17 26.41 23.11
C ARG A 593 14.11 25.93 21.99
N PHE A 594 13.75 26.10 20.71
CA PHE A 594 14.60 25.75 19.57
C PHE A 594 15.79 26.71 19.39
N HIS A 595 16.88 26.28 18.76
CA HIS A 595 18.12 27.04 18.62
C HIS A 595 18.29 27.68 17.24
N TYR A 596 17.79 26.99 16.21
CA TYR A 596 17.89 27.42 14.81
C TYR A 596 16.53 27.31 14.13
N ILE A 597 16.35 28.14 13.11
CA ILE A 597 15.14 28.18 12.29
C ILE A 597 15.54 27.81 10.87
N VAL A 598 14.79 26.91 10.24
CA VAL A 598 14.86 26.65 8.81
C VAL A 598 13.62 27.22 8.17
N THR A 599 13.78 28.02 7.12
CA THR A 599 12.66 28.56 6.34
C THR A 599 12.88 28.35 4.86
N ARG A 600 11.83 28.53 4.06
CA ARG A 600 12.00 28.73 2.62
C ARG A 600 12.82 29.98 2.35
N LYS A 601 13.58 29.97 1.27
CA LYS A 601 14.47 31.07 0.87
C LYS A 601 13.75 32.41 0.73
N GLU A 602 12.46 32.39 0.37
CA GLU A 602 11.61 33.57 0.19
C GLU A 602 11.19 34.20 1.53
N GLN A 603 11.16 33.42 2.61
CA GLN A 603 10.80 33.90 3.94
C GLN A 603 12.03 34.49 4.63
N ILE A 604 12.13 35.82 4.58
CA ILE A 604 13.27 36.58 5.12
C ILE A 604 12.99 36.97 6.57
N LEU A 605 13.85 36.52 7.48
CA LEU A 605 13.78 36.85 8.90
C LEU A 605 14.89 37.83 9.30
N GLN A 606 14.65 38.61 10.37
CA GLN A 606 15.64 39.58 10.89
C GLN A 606 16.65 38.93 11.86
N PHE A 607 16.96 37.66 11.66
CA PHE A 607 17.94 36.91 12.43
C PHE A 607 19.25 36.74 11.64
N PRO A 608 20.39 36.44 12.30
CA PRO A 608 21.62 36.07 11.60
C PRO A 608 21.41 34.88 10.66
N LEU A 609 21.62 35.10 9.36
CA LEU A 609 21.60 34.07 8.33
C LEU A 609 22.92 33.30 8.35
N LEU A 610 22.87 31.99 8.61
CA LEU A 610 24.06 31.13 8.68
C LEU A 610 24.28 30.28 7.43
N TYR A 611 23.21 29.92 6.74
CA TYR A 611 23.28 29.08 5.54
C TYR A 611 22.11 29.38 4.61
N LYS A 612 22.37 29.23 3.31
CA LYS A 612 21.36 29.42 2.26
C LYS A 612 21.70 28.56 1.05
N ASN A 613 20.71 27.90 0.46
CA ASN A 613 20.85 27.19 -0.80
C ASN A 613 19.78 27.60 -1.82
N ALA A 614 19.47 26.72 -2.77
CA ALA A 614 18.51 26.99 -3.83
C ALA A 614 17.09 27.26 -3.29
N GLU A 615 16.68 26.60 -2.20
CA GLU A 615 15.28 26.59 -1.72
C GLU A 615 15.12 27.00 -0.24
N PHE A 616 16.17 26.91 0.58
CA PHE A 616 16.07 27.07 2.03
C PHE A 616 17.13 27.99 2.61
N SER A 617 16.81 28.54 3.78
CA SER A 617 17.68 29.38 4.62
C SER A 617 17.72 28.83 6.04
N ILE A 618 18.87 28.96 6.71
CA ILE A 618 19.04 28.65 8.14
C ILE A 618 19.41 29.93 8.88
N TYR A 619 18.63 30.22 9.91
CA TYR A 619 18.83 31.35 10.80
C TYR A 619 19.20 30.89 12.21
N GLN A 620 20.08 31.63 12.87
CA GLN A 620 20.36 31.44 14.29
C GLN A 620 19.50 32.37 15.12
N PHE A 621 18.93 31.84 16.19
CA PHE A 621 18.25 32.68 17.17
C PHE A 621 19.25 33.46 18.02
N THR A 622 19.04 34.77 18.22
CA THR A 622 19.89 35.64 19.06
C THR A 622 19.05 36.61 19.91
N ASP A 623 19.33 36.68 21.21
CA ASP A 623 18.64 37.54 22.22
C ASP A 623 19.18 38.99 22.26
N PRO A 624 19.18 39.73 21.14
CA PRO A 624 18.45 41.00 21.25
C PRO A 624 17.46 41.25 20.09
N THR A 625 17.38 40.33 19.13
CA THR A 625 16.39 40.40 18.05
C THR A 625 14.97 40.11 18.58
N CYS A 626 14.93 39.40 19.69
CA CYS A 626 13.83 39.25 20.64
C CYS A 626 14.32 39.80 21.99
#